data_AF-A0A2R7NRX5-F1
#
_entry.id   AF-A0A2R7NRX5-F1
#
_cell.length_a   1.000
_cell.length_b   1.000
_cell.length_c   1.000
_cell.angle_alpha   90.00
_cell.angle_beta   90.00
_cell.angle_gamma   90.00
#
_symmetry.space_group_name_H-M   'P 1'
#
loop_
_entity.id
_entity.type
_entity.pdbx_description
1 polymer ?
#
loop_
_entity_poly.entity_id
_entity_poly.type
_entity_poly.pdbx_seq_one_letter_code
_entity_poly.pdbx_strand_id
1 'polypeptide(L)'
;MKRLIFLGVLIILTSSCATEKFNLSPLSNNFYSDTKGSDSDRGSKKNFNINIKENVNASEISNMVSTFPKFKNNGLNDEITSLKYSLQNYLYAIDANNSTGKSRALKSFEKSYKKIQKLRQNLNRDDDEVLNRYLVRLKTNISVIEDALPGS
;
A
#
# COMPACT_ATOMS: atom_id res chain seq x y z
N MET A 1 48.20 -34.12 27.99
CA MET A 1 48.06 -33.01 27.03
C MET A 1 46.73 -33.13 26.33
N LYS A 2 45.67 -32.71 27.02
CA LYS A 2 44.27 -32.64 26.59
C LYS A 2 43.93 -31.15 26.73
N ARG A 3 43.32 -30.51 25.71
CA ARG A 3 42.71 -29.15 25.70
C ARG A 3 43.12 -28.22 24.52
N LEU A 4 43.32 -28.71 23.29
CA LEU A 4 43.48 -27.79 22.14
C LEU A 4 42.77 -28.19 20.84
N ILE A 5 41.83 -29.14 20.85
CA ILE A 5 41.16 -29.60 19.61
C ILE A 5 39.68 -29.17 19.53
N PHE A 6 39.14 -28.50 20.55
CA PHE A 6 37.71 -28.14 20.62
C PHE A 6 37.36 -26.69 20.20
N LEU A 7 38.30 -25.95 19.62
CA LEU A 7 38.11 -24.53 19.26
C LEU A 7 38.16 -24.24 17.74
N GLY A 8 38.25 -25.28 16.90
CA GLY A 8 38.34 -25.12 15.43
C GLY A 8 37.02 -25.29 14.66
N VAL A 9 35.97 -25.81 15.29
CA VAL A 9 34.72 -26.20 14.60
C VAL A 9 33.54 -25.26 14.89
N LEU A 10 33.71 -24.27 15.78
CA LEU A 10 32.65 -23.34 16.20
C LEU A 10 32.74 -21.94 15.54
N ILE A 11 33.36 -21.82 14.36
CA ILE A 11 33.50 -20.52 13.65
C ILE A 11 32.80 -20.53 12.27
N ILE A 12 32.23 -21.65 11.81
CA ILE A 12 31.69 -21.76 10.43
C ILE A 12 30.14 -21.59 10.38
N LEU A 13 29.48 -21.14 11.45
CA LEU A 13 28.00 -21.06 11.50
C LEU A 13 27.40 -19.65 11.61
N THR A 14 28.16 -18.57 11.43
CA THR A 14 27.65 -17.20 11.66
C THR A 14 27.72 -16.23 10.48
N SER A 15 27.75 -16.69 9.22
CA SER A 15 27.66 -15.78 8.07
C SER A 15 26.81 -16.31 6.92
N SER A 16 25.48 -16.15 7.05
CA SER A 16 24.58 -16.00 5.91
C SER A 16 23.40 -15.11 6.29
N CYS A 17 23.67 -13.81 6.48
CA CYS A 17 22.68 -12.77 6.24
C CYS A 17 22.69 -12.46 4.74
N ALA A 18 22.02 -13.28 3.93
CA ALA A 18 21.64 -12.85 2.60
C ALA A 18 20.43 -11.93 2.78
N THR A 19 20.65 -10.61 2.82
CA THR A 19 19.57 -9.68 2.50
C THR A 19 19.42 -9.72 1.00
N GLU A 20 18.42 -10.46 0.53
CA GLU A 20 18.02 -10.41 -0.87
C GLU A 20 17.61 -8.97 -1.18
N LYS A 21 18.46 -8.24 -1.90
CA LYS A 21 18.04 -7.00 -2.54
C LYS A 21 17.02 -7.38 -3.60
N PHE A 22 15.75 -7.15 -3.30
CA PHE A 22 14.67 -7.20 -4.28
C PHE A 22 14.97 -6.15 -5.35
N ASN A 23 15.63 -6.55 -6.43
CA ASN A 23 15.74 -5.75 -7.64
C ASN A 23 14.38 -5.78 -8.32
N LEU A 24 13.49 -4.89 -7.90
CA LEU A 24 12.36 -4.52 -8.73
C LEU A 24 12.94 -3.78 -9.94
N SER A 25 13.12 -4.49 -11.05
CA SER A 25 13.23 -3.84 -12.35
C SER A 25 12.08 -2.84 -12.47
N PRO A 26 12.31 -1.62 -12.97
CA PRO A 26 11.22 -0.68 -13.13
C PRO A 26 10.24 -1.32 -14.11
N LEU A 27 9.05 -1.65 -13.63
CA LEU A 27 7.89 -1.95 -14.47
C LEU A 27 7.52 -0.64 -15.16
N SER A 28 8.36 -0.28 -16.13
CA SER A 28 8.06 0.59 -17.24
C SER A 28 7.04 -0.17 -18.07
N ASN A 29 5.78 0.21 -17.93
CA ASN A 29 4.79 0.15 -18.99
C ASN A 29 3.62 1.10 -18.63
N ASN A 30 3.69 2.28 -19.25
CA ASN A 30 2.58 3.18 -19.60
C ASN A 30 1.67 3.72 -18.49
N PHE A 31 2.23 4.51 -17.57
CA PHE A 31 1.48 5.59 -16.92
C PHE A 31 2.03 6.96 -17.32
N TYR A 32 1.94 7.26 -18.62
CA TYR A 32 2.03 8.62 -19.14
C TYR A 32 0.97 8.80 -20.21
N SER A 33 -0.02 9.63 -19.92
CA SER A 33 -0.68 10.46 -20.91
C SER A 33 -0.51 11.90 -20.43
N ASP A 34 0.37 12.62 -21.10
CA ASP A 34 0.63 14.03 -20.84
C ASP A 34 -0.62 14.89 -20.99
N THR A 35 -0.60 15.94 -20.18
CA THR A 35 -1.63 16.92 -19.84
C THR A 35 -2.18 17.77 -20.98
N LYS A 36 -3.42 18.26 -20.81
CA LYS A 36 -3.80 19.64 -21.18
C LYS A 36 -4.59 20.27 -20.03
N GLY A 37 -4.07 21.37 -19.49
CA GLY A 37 -4.52 21.99 -18.25
C GLY A 37 -5.55 23.11 -18.37
N SER A 38 -5.72 23.83 -17.26
CA SER A 38 -6.10 25.24 -17.21
C SER A 38 -5.82 25.78 -15.80
N ASP A 39 -5.08 26.88 -15.73
CA ASP A 39 -4.90 27.70 -14.53
C ASP A 39 -6.22 28.34 -14.09
N SER A 40 -6.46 28.40 -12.77
CA SER A 40 -7.13 29.54 -12.11
C SER A 40 -7.07 29.42 -10.58
N ASP A 41 -6.36 30.39 -10.01
CA ASP A 41 -6.64 31.21 -8.82
C ASP A 41 -6.83 30.61 -7.40
N ARG A 42 -5.86 30.99 -6.56
CA ARG A 42 -5.95 31.57 -5.20
C ARG A 42 -6.82 30.92 -4.12
N GLY A 43 -6.12 30.35 -3.13
CA GLY A 43 -6.61 30.22 -1.76
C GLY A 43 -5.71 29.30 -0.93
N SER A 44 -4.83 29.88 -0.12
CA SER A 44 -4.07 29.24 0.98
C SER A 44 -3.67 27.77 0.74
N LYS A 45 -2.64 27.55 -0.07
CA LYS A 45 -2.09 26.21 -0.31
C LYS A 45 -1.48 25.66 0.98
N LYS A 46 -2.25 24.89 1.75
CA LYS A 46 -1.70 23.82 2.59
C LYS A 46 -1.03 22.85 1.62
N ASN A 47 0.24 23.09 1.32
CA ASN A 47 1.02 22.18 0.49
C ASN A 47 1.16 20.88 1.28
N PHE A 48 0.56 19.80 0.78
CA PHE A 48 0.91 18.45 1.21
C PHE A 48 2.32 18.18 0.69
N ASN A 49 3.35 18.51 1.48
CA ASN A 49 4.73 18.23 1.12
C ASN A 49 5.06 16.75 1.39
N ILE A 50 4.36 15.85 0.70
CA ILE A 50 4.68 14.42 0.69
C ILE A 50 5.04 14.06 -0.74
N ASN A 51 6.32 13.78 -0.96
CA ASN A 51 6.75 13.09 -2.17
C ASN A 51 6.26 11.65 -2.08
N ILE A 52 5.12 11.35 -2.72
CA ILE A 52 4.52 10.01 -2.70
C ILE A 52 5.51 8.95 -3.21
N LYS A 53 6.40 9.31 -4.14
CA LYS A 53 7.44 8.40 -4.67
C LYS A 53 8.48 8.00 -3.63
N GLU A 54 8.66 8.80 -2.58
CA GLU A 54 9.60 8.54 -1.48
C GLU A 54 8.88 8.09 -0.20
N ASN A 55 7.54 8.11 -0.19
CA ASN A 55 6.76 7.66 0.96
C ASN A 55 6.63 6.14 0.98
N VAL A 56 7.20 5.52 2.02
CA VAL A 56 7.20 4.06 2.22
C VAL A 56 5.77 3.51 2.32
N ASN A 57 4.86 4.20 3.00
CA ASN A 57 3.48 3.77 3.17
C ASN A 57 2.69 3.84 1.84
N ALA A 58 2.96 4.86 1.02
CA ALA A 58 2.35 4.97 -0.30
C ALA A 58 2.85 3.89 -1.26
N SER A 59 4.15 3.57 -1.18
CA SER A 59 4.76 2.45 -1.91
C SER A 59 4.17 1.11 -1.47
N GLU A 60 3.98 0.92 -0.17
CA GLU A 60 3.31 -0.27 0.38
C GLU A 60 1.87 -0.40 -0.14
N ILE A 61 1.08 0.68 -0.11
CA ILE A 61 -0.29 0.67 -0.68
C ILE A 61 -0.25 0.27 -2.15
N SER A 62 0.67 0.83 -2.94
CA SER A 62 0.81 0.52 -4.36
C SER A 62 1.16 -0.95 -4.59
N ASN A 63 2.09 -1.49 -3.80
CA ASN A 63 2.46 -2.90 -3.84
C ASN A 63 1.24 -3.78 -3.49
N MET A 64 0.54 -3.48 -2.40
CA MET A 64 -0.65 -4.22 -1.99
C MET A 64 -1.78 -4.18 -3.02
N VAL A 65 -1.96 -3.06 -3.72
CA VAL A 65 -2.91 -2.95 -4.84
C VAL A 65 -2.51 -3.91 -5.96
N SER A 66 -1.22 -4.00 -6.29
CA SER A 66 -0.72 -4.88 -7.36
C SER A 66 -0.80 -6.37 -6.99
N THR A 67 -0.57 -6.72 -5.73
CA THR A 67 -0.48 -8.12 -5.26
C THR A 67 -1.74 -8.64 -4.59
N PHE A 68 -2.81 -7.84 -4.53
CA PHE A 68 -4.05 -8.22 -3.86
C PHE A 68 -4.58 -9.57 -4.41
N PRO A 69 -4.83 -10.58 -3.54
CA PRO A 69 -5.24 -11.90 -3.97
C PRO A 69 -6.65 -11.89 -4.57
N LYS A 70 -6.92 -12.88 -5.43
CA LYS A 70 -8.25 -13.16 -5.95
C LYS A 70 -8.91 -14.27 -5.12
N PHE A 71 -10.15 -14.04 -4.72
CA PHE A 71 -10.93 -15.00 -3.94
C PHE A 71 -11.92 -15.76 -4.83
N LYS A 72 -12.50 -16.85 -4.32
CA LYS A 72 -13.55 -17.58 -5.04
C LYS A 72 -14.84 -16.77 -5.22
N ASN A 73 -15.12 -15.85 -4.30
CA ASN A 73 -16.33 -15.02 -4.32
C ASN A 73 -16.17 -13.84 -5.31
N ASN A 74 -16.93 -13.86 -6.42
CA ASN A 74 -16.87 -12.81 -7.44
C ASN A 74 -17.31 -11.44 -6.92
N GLY A 75 -18.40 -11.37 -6.14
CA GLY A 75 -18.86 -10.09 -5.58
C GLY A 75 -17.85 -9.47 -4.62
N LEU A 76 -17.09 -10.29 -3.90
CA LEU A 76 -15.95 -9.83 -3.10
C LEU A 76 -14.83 -9.27 -4.00
N ASN A 77 -14.48 -9.95 -5.10
CA ASN A 77 -13.45 -9.49 -6.03
C ASN A 77 -13.83 -8.17 -6.73
N ASP A 78 -15.11 -7.98 -7.04
CA ASP A 78 -15.63 -6.74 -7.64
C ASP A 78 -15.48 -5.57 -6.65
N GLU A 79 -15.78 -5.81 -5.38
CA GLU A 79 -15.60 -4.79 -4.35
C GLU A 79 -14.14 -4.54 -4.01
N ILE A 80 -13.27 -5.56 -4.06
CA ILE A 80 -11.81 -5.39 -3.97
C ILE A 80 -11.29 -4.56 -5.13
N THR A 81 -11.82 -4.73 -6.34
CA THR A 81 -11.47 -3.89 -7.49
C THR A 81 -11.84 -2.44 -7.25
N SER A 82 -13.03 -2.18 -6.69
CA SER A 82 -13.46 -0.84 -6.27
C SER A 82 -12.54 -0.24 -5.19
N LEU A 83 -12.15 -1.05 -4.20
CA LEU A 83 -11.18 -0.67 -3.18
C LEU A 83 -9.83 -0.26 -3.81
N LYS A 84 -9.30 -1.08 -4.73
CA LYS A 84 -8.04 -0.81 -5.45
C LYS A 84 -8.09 0.52 -6.21
N TYR A 85 -9.18 0.78 -6.94
CA TYR A 85 -9.37 2.06 -7.63
C TYR A 85 -9.41 3.24 -6.66
N SER A 86 -10.08 3.10 -5.51
CA SER A 86 -10.13 4.17 -4.51
C SER A 86 -8.75 4.49 -3.91
N LEU A 87 -7.91 3.48 -3.71
CA LEU A 87 -6.53 3.63 -3.22
C LEU A 87 -5.63 4.33 -4.25
N GLN A 88 -5.74 3.94 -5.53
CA GLN A 88 -5.00 4.61 -6.61
C GLN A 88 -5.39 6.08 -6.72
N ASN A 89 -6.69 6.39 -6.67
CA ASN A 89 -7.19 7.76 -6.69
C ASN A 89 -6.75 8.56 -5.46
N TYR A 90 -6.65 7.91 -4.30
CA TYR A 90 -6.15 8.52 -3.08
C TYR A 90 -4.68 8.94 -3.23
N LEU A 91 -3.81 8.03 -3.68
CA LEU A 91 -2.39 8.33 -3.90
C LEU A 91 -2.19 9.41 -4.97
N TYR A 92 -2.93 9.33 -6.08
CA TYR A 92 -2.92 10.36 -7.13
C TYR A 92 -3.35 11.73 -6.59
N ALA A 93 -4.41 11.78 -5.77
CA ALA A 93 -4.89 13.03 -5.22
C ALA A 93 -3.92 13.66 -4.22
N ILE A 94 -3.15 12.87 -3.48
CA ILE A 94 -2.08 13.40 -2.62
C ILE A 94 -0.95 13.97 -3.47
N ASP A 95 -0.47 13.22 -4.46
CA ASP A 95 0.61 13.64 -5.38
C ASP A 95 0.24 14.93 -6.13
N ALA A 96 -1.02 15.05 -6.56
CA ALA A 96 -1.56 16.24 -7.23
C ALA A 96 -1.98 17.38 -6.28
N ASN A 97 -1.71 17.27 -4.97
CA ASN A 97 -2.15 18.23 -3.94
C ASN A 97 -3.66 18.58 -4.01
N ASN A 98 -4.49 17.60 -4.35
CA ASN A 98 -5.94 17.74 -4.55
C ASN A 98 -6.71 17.25 -3.31
N SER A 99 -6.90 18.14 -2.34
CA SER A 99 -7.60 17.83 -1.08
C SER A 99 -9.02 17.27 -1.28
N THR A 100 -9.75 17.81 -2.25
CA THR A 100 -11.13 17.36 -2.53
C THR A 100 -11.14 15.96 -3.15
N GLY A 101 -10.22 15.69 -4.08
CA GLY A 101 -9.99 14.36 -4.65
C GLY A 101 -9.64 13.34 -3.57
N LYS A 102 -8.72 13.71 -2.66
CA LYS A 102 -8.30 12.88 -1.53
C LYS A 102 -9.48 12.50 -0.65
N SER A 103 -10.29 13.48 -0.23
CA SER A 103 -11.48 13.25 0.59
C SER A 103 -12.50 12.34 -0.08
N ARG A 104 -12.75 12.52 -1.38
CA ARG A 104 -13.65 11.65 -2.16
C ARG A 104 -13.11 10.22 -2.28
N ALA A 105 -11.80 10.08 -2.49
CA ALA A 105 -11.14 8.79 -2.58
C ALA A 105 -11.21 8.03 -1.24
N LEU A 106 -10.96 8.70 -0.11
CA LEU A 106 -11.09 8.13 1.23
C LEU A 106 -12.52 7.65 1.52
N LYS A 107 -13.54 8.46 1.20
CA LYS A 107 -14.95 8.05 1.37
C LYS A 107 -15.28 6.80 0.53
N SER A 108 -14.75 6.73 -0.70
CA SER A 108 -14.91 5.56 -1.56
C SER A 108 -14.21 4.33 -0.98
N PHE A 109 -12.98 4.50 -0.48
CA PHE A 109 -12.22 3.46 0.22
C PHE A 109 -13.00 2.91 1.41
N GLU A 110 -13.50 3.78 2.30
CA GLU A 110 -14.27 3.37 3.48
C GLU A 110 -15.54 2.61 3.12
N LYS A 111 -16.24 3.05 2.07
CA LYS A 111 -17.45 2.39 1.57
C LYS A 111 -17.12 0.97 1.10
N SER A 112 -16.08 0.81 0.29
CA SER A 112 -15.64 -0.50 -0.20
C SER A 112 -15.14 -1.38 0.93
N TYR A 113 -14.34 -0.83 1.84
CA TYR A 113 -13.87 -1.53 3.04
C TYR A 113 -15.03 -2.12 3.83
N LYS A 114 -16.06 -1.31 4.15
CA LYS A 114 -17.24 -1.76 4.90
C LYS A 114 -18.01 -2.87 4.20
N LYS A 115 -18.13 -2.82 2.87
CA LYS A 115 -18.78 -3.88 2.10
C LYS A 115 -17.95 -5.16 2.06
N ILE A 116 -16.64 -5.06 1.90
CA ILE A 116 -15.73 -6.21 1.98
C ILE A 116 -15.86 -6.89 3.35
N GLN A 117 -15.93 -6.12 4.44
CA GLN A 117 -16.16 -6.66 5.79
C GLN A 117 -17.48 -7.43 5.94
N LYS A 118 -18.49 -7.14 5.12
CA LYS A 118 -19.73 -7.94 5.10
C LYS A 118 -19.57 -9.19 4.25
N LEU A 119 -18.93 -9.08 3.09
CA LEU A 119 -18.76 -10.19 2.15
C LEU A 119 -17.81 -11.28 2.65
N ARG A 120 -16.81 -10.91 3.46
CA ARG A 120 -15.82 -11.84 4.03
C ARG A 120 -16.41 -12.88 4.97
N GLN A 121 -17.59 -12.65 5.53
CA GLN A 121 -18.28 -13.59 6.44
C GLN A 121 -18.54 -14.95 5.81
N ASN A 122 -18.52 -15.04 4.48
CA ASN A 122 -18.74 -16.27 3.72
C ASN A 122 -17.43 -16.94 3.26
N LEU A 123 -16.26 -16.42 3.66
CA LEU A 123 -14.97 -17.02 3.32
C LEU A 123 -14.64 -18.18 4.26
N ASN A 124 -13.81 -19.09 3.77
CA ASN A 124 -13.12 -20.01 4.66
C ASN A 124 -12.11 -19.22 5.52
N ARG A 125 -11.70 -19.82 6.63
CA ARG A 125 -10.83 -19.17 7.62
C ARG A 125 -9.52 -18.65 7.04
N ASP A 126 -8.89 -19.40 6.14
CA ASP A 126 -7.57 -19.05 5.63
C ASP A 126 -7.66 -17.88 4.65
N ASP A 127 -8.66 -17.88 3.75
CA ASP A 127 -8.97 -16.73 2.87
C ASP A 127 -9.36 -15.49 3.69
N ASP A 128 -10.14 -15.68 4.75
CA ASP A 128 -10.56 -14.60 5.64
C ASP A 128 -9.38 -13.94 6.35
N GLU A 129 -8.42 -14.74 6.84
CA GLU A 129 -7.20 -14.24 7.48
C GLU A 129 -6.34 -13.44 6.49
N VAL A 130 -6.14 -13.97 5.28
CA VAL A 130 -5.41 -13.28 4.21
C VAL A 130 -6.08 -11.94 3.90
N LEU A 131 -7.39 -11.93 3.67
CA LEU A 131 -8.13 -10.71 3.40
C LEU A 131 -8.00 -9.70 4.55
N ASN A 132 -8.16 -10.15 5.79
CA ASN A 132 -8.06 -9.30 6.97
C ASN A 132 -6.69 -8.62 7.07
N ARG A 133 -5.62 -9.37 6.81
CA ARG A 133 -4.25 -8.86 6.83
C ARG A 133 -4.07 -7.72 5.82
N TYR A 134 -4.58 -7.89 4.60
CA TYR A 134 -4.56 -6.82 3.59
C TYR A 134 -5.38 -5.60 4.02
N LEU A 135 -6.58 -5.80 4.56
CA LEU A 135 -7.44 -4.70 4.97
C LEU A 135 -6.84 -3.89 6.13
N VAL A 136 -6.32 -4.56 7.16
CA VAL A 136 -5.68 -3.91 8.31
C VAL A 136 -4.45 -3.12 7.84
N ARG A 137 -3.57 -3.74 7.06
CA ARG A 137 -2.34 -3.09 6.59
C ARG A 137 -2.65 -1.90 5.68
N LEU A 138 -3.64 -1.96 4.80
CA LEU A 138 -4.10 -0.80 4.01
C LEU A 138 -4.58 0.33 4.91
N LYS A 139 -5.46 0.03 5.88
CA LYS A 139 -6.00 1.03 6.81
C LYS A 139 -4.87 1.71 7.60
N THR A 140 -3.92 0.93 8.12
CA THR A 140 -2.77 1.45 8.86
C THR A 140 -1.91 2.38 8.01
N ASN A 141 -1.57 1.98 6.78
CA ASN A 141 -0.78 2.83 5.90
C ASN A 141 -1.49 4.14 5.55
N ILE A 142 -2.80 4.10 5.29
CA ILE A 142 -3.60 5.32 5.09
C ILE A 142 -3.55 6.20 6.34
N SER A 143 -3.79 5.66 7.53
CA SER A 143 -3.75 6.44 8.77
C SER A 143 -2.39 7.12 8.97
N VAL A 144 -1.28 6.40 8.76
CA VAL A 144 0.07 6.97 8.86
C VAL A 144 0.29 8.11 7.86
N ILE A 145 -0.22 7.99 6.63
CA ILE A 145 -0.14 9.06 5.64
C ILE A 145 -0.99 10.24 6.08
N GLU A 146 -2.24 10.02 6.48
CA GLU A 146 -3.14 11.10 6.91
C GLU A 146 -2.56 11.86 8.11
N ASP A 147 -2.05 11.17 9.12
CA ASP A 147 -1.45 11.79 10.32
C ASP A 147 -0.22 12.66 9.98
N ALA A 148 0.49 12.34 8.89
CA ALA A 148 1.63 13.11 8.39
C ALA A 148 1.22 14.31 7.53
N LEU A 149 -0.03 14.37 7.05
CA LEU A 149 -0.52 15.44 6.19
C LEU A 149 -1.05 16.61 7.04
N PRO A 150 -0.62 17.86 6.79
CA PRO A 150 -1.10 19.01 7.56
C PRO A 150 -2.63 19.22 7.42
N GLY A 151 -3.34 19.08 8.54
CA GLY A 151 -4.79 19.34 8.64
C GLY A 151 -5.71 18.16 8.32
N SER A 152 -5.25 16.93 8.56
CA SER A 152 -6.05 15.71 8.70
C SER A 152 -7.02 15.76 9.87
#